data_AF-A0A1F5VGL5-F1
#
_entry.id   AF-A0A1F5VGL5-F1
#
_cell.length_a   1.000
_cell.length_b   1.000
_cell.length_c   1.000
_cell.angle_alpha   90.00
_cell.angle_beta   90.00
_cell.angle_gamma   90.00
#
_symmetry.space_group_name_H-M   'P 1'
#
loop_
_entity.id
_entity.type
_entity.pdbx_description
1 polymer ?
#
loop_
_entity_poly.entity_id
_entity_poly.type
_entity_poly.pdbx_seq_one_letter_code
_entity_poly.pdbx_strand_id
1 'polypeptide(L)'
;MKAEGLNMEKRSFWELAGSIFFEELSKERERVFKINKEKAILYLSIFVENGIETLIDALKGKSANPKEEAGLAITKLLLFVTEENLKQNKFFDTALRIAMAKDAVRGDKEGLDHGGLFLKRLYDIFPQRTADSLFLHAYDRIKEDADAGKPILPPYEELKRHSIERTKLLNLETTAKTPKPSYRSAGTPTDKIPCPECGTEKRVDKTTKRFRCKKPDCTFDQPFPFSKAQP
;
A
#
# COMPACT_ATOMS: atom_id res chain seq x y z
N MET A 1 -12.53 -36.28 -10.22
CA MET A 1 -12.67 -34.95 -10.87
C MET A 1 -13.36 -34.00 -9.91
N LYS A 2 -12.61 -33.12 -9.22
CA LYS A 2 -13.16 -31.99 -8.47
C LYS A 2 -12.17 -30.83 -8.51
N ALA A 3 -12.59 -29.80 -9.24
CA ALA A 3 -12.30 -28.37 -9.15
C ALA A 3 -10.91 -27.94 -8.67
N GLU A 4 -10.08 -27.55 -9.65
CA GLU A 4 -9.00 -26.58 -9.50
C GLU A 4 -9.61 -25.21 -9.10
N GLY A 5 -9.64 -24.94 -7.80
CA GLY A 5 -9.97 -23.63 -7.25
C GLY A 5 -8.71 -22.81 -7.08
N LEU A 6 -8.43 -21.97 -8.07
CA LEU A 6 -7.54 -20.79 -8.06
C LEU A 6 -6.95 -20.40 -6.69
N ASN A 7 -5.70 -20.79 -6.47
CA ASN A 7 -4.85 -20.27 -5.41
C ASN A 7 -4.24 -18.93 -5.90
N MET A 8 -5.06 -17.88 -6.00
CA MET A 8 -4.54 -16.50 -6.16
C MET A 8 -4.19 -15.95 -4.79
N GLU A 9 -3.00 -16.32 -4.32
CA GLU A 9 -2.37 -15.70 -3.17
C GLU A 9 -2.16 -14.20 -3.40
N LYS A 10 -2.25 -13.46 -2.30
CA LYS A 10 -2.23 -12.00 -2.19
C LYS A 10 -0.97 -11.38 -2.81
N ARG A 11 -0.97 -11.08 -4.10
CA ARG A 11 0.05 -10.20 -4.67
C ARG A 11 -0.07 -8.82 -4.05
N SER A 12 1.06 -8.26 -3.59
CA SER A 12 1.06 -6.88 -3.10
C SER A 12 0.67 -5.95 -4.24
N PHE A 13 0.02 -4.81 -3.94
CA PHE A 13 -0.38 -3.82 -4.95
C PHE A 13 0.77 -3.39 -5.86
N TRP A 14 1.99 -3.46 -5.35
CA TRP A 14 3.23 -3.11 -6.04
C TRP A 14 3.70 -4.20 -7.00
N GLU A 15 3.64 -5.47 -6.58
CA GLU A 15 3.84 -6.60 -7.48
C GLU A 15 2.83 -6.58 -8.63
N LEU A 16 1.58 -6.21 -8.32
CA LEU A 16 0.52 -6.08 -9.32
C LEU A 16 0.82 -4.93 -10.30
N ALA A 17 1.21 -3.76 -9.78
CA ALA A 17 1.58 -2.61 -10.60
C ALA A 17 2.82 -2.88 -11.46
N GLY A 18 3.85 -3.52 -10.92
CA GLY A 18 5.04 -3.95 -11.66
C GLY A 18 4.71 -5.01 -12.71
N SER A 19 3.83 -5.96 -12.38
CA SER A 19 3.36 -6.99 -13.32
C SER A 19 2.58 -6.39 -14.49
N ILE A 20 1.70 -5.41 -14.22
CA ILE A 20 0.94 -4.71 -15.27
C ILE A 20 1.85 -3.89 -16.14
N PHE A 21 2.76 -3.13 -15.53
CA PHE A 21 3.76 -2.39 -16.29
C PHE A 21 4.57 -3.31 -17.21
N PHE A 22 5.00 -4.47 -16.70
CA PHE A 22 5.70 -5.43 -17.53
C PHE A 22 4.83 -6.02 -18.64
N GLU A 23 3.56 -6.35 -18.36
CA GLU A 23 2.64 -6.84 -19.38
C GLU A 23 2.33 -5.79 -20.45
N GLU A 24 2.28 -4.51 -20.08
CA GLU A 24 2.23 -3.40 -21.05
C GLU A 24 3.52 -3.37 -21.87
N LEU A 25 4.70 -3.41 -21.25
CA LEU A 25 5.99 -3.42 -21.95
C LEU A 25 6.20 -4.62 -22.87
N SER A 26 5.73 -5.81 -22.50
CA SER A 26 5.88 -7.02 -23.30
C SER A 26 4.97 -7.00 -24.52
N LYS A 27 3.72 -6.55 -24.36
CA LYS A 27 2.80 -6.28 -25.47
C LYS A 27 3.30 -5.14 -26.38
N GLU A 28 4.03 -4.18 -25.83
CA GLU A 28 4.63 -3.06 -26.57
C GLU A 28 5.95 -3.41 -27.27
N ARG A 29 6.63 -4.50 -26.89
CA ARG A 29 7.76 -5.03 -27.69
C ARG A 29 7.29 -5.48 -29.09
N GLU A 30 5.99 -5.76 -29.24
CA GLU A 30 5.32 -6.09 -30.51
C GLU A 30 4.57 -4.91 -31.15
N ARG A 31 4.36 -3.77 -30.46
CA ARG A 31 3.67 -2.57 -30.99
C ARG A 31 4.27 -1.27 -30.46
N VAL A 32 4.69 -0.42 -31.41
CA VAL A 32 5.22 0.95 -31.24
C VAL A 32 4.49 1.75 -30.13
N PHE A 33 5.28 2.09 -29.09
CA PHE A 33 5.02 2.94 -27.90
C PHE A 33 3.63 3.58 -27.70
N LYS A 34 2.91 3.20 -26.61
CA LYS A 34 1.74 3.91 -26.08
C LYS A 34 1.95 4.51 -24.67
N ILE A 35 3.17 4.50 -24.14
CA ILE A 35 3.49 5.23 -22.91
C ILE A 35 3.60 6.73 -23.23
N ASN A 36 2.75 7.55 -22.59
CA ASN A 36 2.83 9.00 -22.67
C ASN A 36 3.57 9.56 -21.43
N LYS A 37 3.91 10.85 -21.46
CA LYS A 37 4.59 11.57 -20.38
C LYS A 37 3.91 11.37 -19.01
N GLU A 38 2.58 11.48 -18.94
CA GLU A 38 1.84 11.37 -17.68
C GLU A 38 1.97 9.97 -17.06
N LYS A 39 1.81 8.92 -17.87
CA LYS A 39 2.03 7.53 -17.44
C LYS A 39 3.47 7.29 -17.04
N ALA A 40 4.44 7.86 -17.75
CA ALA A 40 5.84 7.70 -17.41
C ALA A 40 6.17 8.30 -16.04
N ILE A 41 5.69 9.53 -15.75
CA ILE A 41 5.83 10.14 -14.43
C ILE A 41 5.18 9.25 -13.35
N LEU A 42 4.02 8.67 -13.63
CA LEU A 42 3.33 7.78 -12.69
C LEU A 42 4.15 6.53 -12.34
N TYR A 43 4.65 5.81 -13.36
CA TYR A 43 5.47 4.61 -13.14
C TYR A 43 6.76 4.95 -12.39
N LEU A 44 7.43 6.05 -12.76
CA LEU A 44 8.60 6.52 -12.04
C LEU A 44 8.27 6.88 -10.58
N SER A 45 7.11 7.51 -10.32
CA SER A 45 6.64 7.79 -8.96
C SER A 45 6.48 6.51 -8.14
N ILE A 46 5.88 5.47 -8.74
CA ILE A 46 5.68 4.16 -8.11
C ILE A 46 7.01 3.50 -7.75
N PHE A 47 7.98 3.53 -8.67
CA PHE A 47 9.30 2.95 -8.44
C PHE A 47 10.08 3.74 -7.40
N VAL A 48 10.01 5.08 -7.41
CA VAL A 48 10.57 5.90 -6.34
C VAL A 48 9.95 5.54 -5.01
N GLU A 49 8.62 5.42 -4.92
CA GLU A 49 7.96 5.18 -3.64
C GLU A 49 8.31 3.82 -3.00
N ASN A 50 8.71 2.80 -3.80
CA ASN A 50 8.88 1.42 -3.30
C ASN A 50 10.22 0.75 -3.62
N GLY A 51 11.05 1.38 -4.43
CA GLY A 51 12.26 0.79 -4.96
C GLY A 51 12.01 0.03 -6.26
N ILE A 52 13.04 0.00 -7.10
CA ILE A 52 13.07 -0.78 -8.36
C ILE A 52 12.88 -2.27 -8.11
N GLU A 53 13.21 -2.75 -6.91
CA GLU A 53 13.08 -4.14 -6.50
C GLU A 53 11.67 -4.67 -6.69
N THR A 54 10.65 -3.83 -6.51
CA THR A 54 9.25 -4.21 -6.77
C THR A 54 8.97 -4.57 -8.23
N LEU A 55 9.64 -3.88 -9.16
CA LEU A 55 9.58 -4.22 -10.59
C LEU A 55 10.38 -5.49 -10.86
N ILE A 56 11.60 -5.59 -10.34
CA ILE A 56 12.47 -6.76 -10.50
C ILE A 56 11.75 -8.03 -9.99
N ASP A 57 11.08 -7.94 -8.85
CA ASP A 57 10.32 -9.05 -8.27
C ASP A 57 9.13 -9.45 -9.14
N ALA A 58 8.42 -8.49 -9.74
CA ALA A 58 7.33 -8.78 -10.67
C ALA A 58 7.79 -9.45 -11.97
N LEU A 59 9.07 -9.27 -12.35
CA LEU A 59 9.71 -9.89 -13.51
C LEU A 59 10.24 -11.29 -13.23
N LYS A 60 10.42 -11.68 -11.95
CA LYS A 60 10.87 -13.02 -11.58
C LYS A 60 9.88 -14.07 -12.14
N GLY A 61 10.40 -15.04 -12.87
CA GLY A 61 9.62 -16.09 -13.52
C GLY A 61 8.94 -15.67 -14.83
N LYS A 62 9.05 -14.40 -15.24
CA LYS A 62 8.58 -13.91 -16.55
C LYS A 62 9.72 -13.51 -17.50
N SER A 63 10.89 -13.22 -16.95
CA SER A 63 12.10 -12.85 -17.68
C SER A 63 13.29 -13.73 -17.28
N ALA A 64 14.17 -14.01 -18.25
CA ALA A 64 15.46 -14.66 -18.02
C ALA A 64 16.47 -13.73 -17.32
N ASN A 65 16.36 -12.40 -17.50
CA ASN A 65 17.20 -11.41 -16.81
C ASN A 65 16.36 -10.24 -16.24
N PRO A 66 15.67 -10.47 -15.10
CA PRO A 66 14.76 -9.48 -14.49
C PRO A 66 15.39 -8.11 -14.20
N LYS A 67 16.66 -8.07 -13.79
CA LYS A 67 17.34 -6.82 -13.44
C LYS A 67 17.62 -5.95 -14.66
N GLU A 68 18.15 -6.57 -15.72
CA GLU A 68 18.45 -5.87 -16.97
C GLU A 68 17.16 -5.36 -17.62
N GLU A 69 16.10 -6.16 -17.62
CA GLU A 69 14.81 -5.74 -18.15
C GLU A 69 14.17 -4.60 -17.35
N ALA A 70 14.27 -4.62 -16.02
CA ALA A 70 13.85 -3.50 -15.18
C ALA A 70 14.61 -2.21 -15.52
N GLY A 71 15.93 -2.30 -15.70
CA GLY A 71 16.77 -1.16 -16.10
C GLY A 71 16.41 -0.60 -17.47
N LEU A 72 16.18 -1.47 -18.46
CA LEU A 72 15.72 -1.07 -19.80
C LEU A 72 14.33 -0.42 -19.75
N ALA A 73 13.43 -0.96 -18.93
CA ALA A 73 12.10 -0.41 -18.74
C ALA A 73 12.15 1.01 -18.16
N ILE A 74 12.95 1.24 -17.12
CA ILE A 74 13.16 2.57 -16.54
C ILE A 74 13.79 3.51 -17.57
N THR A 75 14.81 3.06 -18.29
CA THR A 75 15.45 3.86 -19.34
C THR A 75 14.43 4.34 -20.37
N LYS A 76 13.50 3.48 -20.79
CA LYS A 76 12.41 3.87 -21.70
C LYS A 76 11.48 4.93 -21.10
N LEU A 77 11.13 4.82 -19.82
CA LEU A 77 10.28 5.82 -19.15
C LEU A 77 10.96 7.20 -19.13
N LEU A 78 12.27 7.22 -18.86
CA LEU A 78 13.05 8.44 -18.80
C LEU A 78 13.12 9.17 -20.16
N LEU A 79 12.90 8.48 -21.29
CA LEU A 79 12.82 9.13 -22.60
C LEU A 79 11.58 10.03 -22.77
N PHE A 80 10.53 9.82 -21.97
CA PHE A 80 9.27 10.58 -22.06
C PHE A 80 9.16 11.74 -21.08
N VAL A 81 10.14 11.90 -20.18
CA VAL A 81 10.06 12.87 -19.08
C VAL A 81 11.36 13.65 -18.98
N THR A 82 11.25 14.94 -18.68
CA THR A 82 12.40 15.74 -18.24
C THR A 82 12.43 15.85 -16.73
N GLU A 83 13.59 16.19 -16.17
CA GLU A 83 13.72 16.48 -14.73
C GLU A 83 12.75 17.56 -14.27
N GLU A 84 12.55 18.62 -15.06
CA GLU A 84 11.59 19.67 -14.77
C GLU A 84 10.15 19.14 -14.70
N ASN A 85 9.81 18.16 -15.56
CA ASN A 85 8.50 17.54 -15.51
C ASN A 85 8.26 16.77 -14.21
N LEU A 86 9.31 16.16 -13.65
CA LEU A 86 9.23 15.44 -12.38
C LEU A 86 9.06 16.43 -11.22
N LYS A 87 9.87 17.49 -11.17
CA LYS A 87 9.84 18.52 -10.10
C LYS A 87 8.52 19.30 -10.05
N GLN A 88 7.92 19.59 -11.21
CA GLN A 88 6.64 20.32 -11.29
C GLN A 88 5.41 19.44 -11.01
N ASN A 89 5.57 18.11 -10.99
CA ASN A 89 4.45 17.20 -10.85
C ASN A 89 4.13 16.90 -9.38
N LYS A 90 2.94 17.32 -8.92
CA LYS A 90 2.49 17.10 -7.53
C LYS A 90 2.46 15.63 -7.13
N PHE A 91 2.16 14.72 -8.07
CA PHE A 91 2.12 13.29 -7.79
C PHE A 91 3.52 12.74 -7.53
N PHE A 92 4.50 13.14 -8.35
CA PHE A 92 5.90 12.77 -8.16
C PHE A 92 6.51 13.38 -6.88
N ASP A 93 6.23 14.65 -6.57
CA ASP A 93 6.63 15.29 -5.31
C ASP A 93 6.10 14.52 -4.09
N THR A 94 4.83 14.10 -4.14
CA THR A 94 4.24 13.26 -3.09
C THR A 94 4.97 11.92 -2.96
N ALA A 95 5.35 11.29 -4.06
CA ALA A 95 6.09 10.03 -4.04
C ALA A 95 7.50 10.18 -3.44
N LEU A 96 8.21 11.28 -3.72
CA LEU A 96 9.50 11.59 -3.10
C LEU A 96 9.36 11.69 -1.58
N ARG A 97 8.34 12.43 -1.10
CA ARG A 97 8.06 12.58 0.34
C ARG A 97 7.76 11.25 1.02
N ILE A 98 6.96 10.39 0.38
CA ILE A 98 6.66 9.05 0.90
C ILE A 98 7.93 8.19 0.94
N ALA A 99 8.75 8.22 -0.10
CA ALA A 99 10.00 7.46 -0.17
C ALA A 99 10.96 7.86 0.96
N MET A 100 11.17 9.17 1.17
CA MET A 100 11.98 9.69 2.27
C MET A 100 11.46 9.26 3.63
N ALA A 101 10.14 9.35 3.87
CA ALA A 101 9.55 8.91 5.13
C ALA A 101 9.72 7.40 5.36
N LYS A 102 9.57 6.57 4.31
CA LYS A 102 9.80 5.11 4.39
C LYS A 102 11.26 4.81 4.74
N ASP A 103 12.20 5.49 4.09
CA ASP A 103 13.63 5.27 4.32
C ASP A 103 14.11 5.83 5.65
N ALA A 104 13.49 6.90 6.17
CA ALA A 104 13.72 7.36 7.54
C ALA A 104 13.28 6.30 8.57
N VAL A 105 12.04 5.79 8.45
CA VAL A 105 11.53 4.73 9.33
C VAL A 105 12.39 3.46 9.25
N ARG A 106 12.90 3.13 8.06
CA ARG A 106 13.81 2.01 7.87
C ARG A 106 15.18 2.27 8.50
N GLY A 107 15.74 3.46 8.26
CA GLY A 107 17.01 3.91 8.83
C GLY A 107 16.99 3.86 10.36
N ASP A 108 15.94 4.36 10.99
CA ASP A 108 15.75 4.31 12.44
C ASP A 108 15.72 2.87 12.98
N LYS A 109 15.08 1.95 12.25
CA LYS A 109 14.98 0.53 12.65
C LYS A 109 16.28 -0.25 12.47
N GLU A 110 17.00 0.03 11.38
CA GLU A 110 18.19 -0.72 10.96
C GLU A 110 19.50 -0.03 11.40
N GLY A 111 19.45 1.17 11.98
CA GLY A 111 20.64 1.96 12.34
C GLY A 111 21.41 2.46 11.11
N LEU A 112 20.70 2.74 10.01
CA LEU A 112 21.28 3.14 8.73
C LEU A 112 21.08 4.63 8.44
N ASP A 113 21.97 5.21 7.64
CA ASP A 113 21.81 6.58 7.15
C ASP A 113 20.59 6.69 6.22
N HIS A 114 19.55 7.39 6.71
CA HIS A 114 18.32 7.62 5.97
C HIS A 114 18.56 8.40 4.66
N GLY A 115 19.53 9.31 4.65
CA GLY A 115 19.88 10.12 3.48
C GLY A 115 20.48 9.24 2.39
N GLY A 116 21.47 8.42 2.76
CA GLY A 116 22.09 7.44 1.88
C GLY A 116 21.11 6.38 1.36
N LEU A 117 20.16 5.91 2.18
CA LEU A 117 19.10 4.99 1.73
C LEU A 117 18.23 5.61 0.64
N PHE A 118 17.76 6.83 0.86
CA PHE A 118 16.93 7.55 -0.11
C PHE A 118 17.70 7.89 -1.39
N LEU A 119 18.94 8.37 -1.26
CA LEU A 119 19.77 8.70 -2.42
C LEU A 119 20.08 7.46 -3.26
N LYS A 120 20.40 6.31 -2.62
CA LYS A 120 20.62 5.05 -3.31
C LYS A 120 19.39 4.64 -4.14
N ARG A 121 18.20 4.71 -3.54
CA ARG A 121 16.93 4.43 -4.22
C ARG A 121 16.74 5.31 -5.46
N LEU A 122 17.16 6.59 -5.41
CA LEU A 122 17.12 7.46 -6.57
C LEU A 122 18.16 7.05 -7.63
N TYR A 123 19.38 6.66 -7.25
CA TYR A 123 20.39 6.16 -8.19
C TYR A 123 20.00 4.86 -8.89
N ASP A 124 19.20 4.03 -8.22
CA ASP A 124 18.68 2.80 -8.82
C ASP A 124 17.68 3.07 -9.96
N ILE A 125 17.17 4.31 -10.08
CA ILE A 125 16.12 4.70 -11.05
C ILE A 125 16.61 5.78 -12.02
N PHE A 126 17.39 6.75 -11.56
CA PHE A 126 17.76 7.94 -12.32
C PHE A 126 19.27 8.02 -12.56
N PRO A 127 19.70 8.65 -13.67
CA PRO A 127 21.10 9.04 -13.85
C PRO A 127 21.58 9.88 -12.65
N GLN A 128 22.85 9.73 -12.28
CA GLN A 128 23.43 10.31 -11.08
C GLN A 128 23.09 11.80 -10.89
N ARG A 129 23.31 12.63 -11.91
CA ARG A 129 22.99 14.06 -11.87
C ARG A 129 21.52 14.35 -11.53
N THR A 130 20.60 13.59 -12.13
CA THR A 130 19.16 13.76 -11.90
C THR A 130 18.77 13.27 -10.51
N ALA A 131 19.33 12.14 -10.06
CA ALA A 131 19.12 11.63 -8.71
C ALA A 131 19.58 12.64 -7.65
N ASP A 132 20.78 13.21 -7.79
CA ASP A 132 21.32 14.24 -6.89
C ASP A 132 20.41 15.47 -6.84
N SER A 133 19.94 15.93 -8.00
CA SER A 133 19.07 17.09 -8.06
C SER A 133 17.68 16.83 -7.47
N LEU A 134 17.12 15.63 -7.67
CA LEU A 134 15.85 15.23 -7.07
C LEU A 134 15.98 15.04 -5.55
N PHE A 135 17.13 14.54 -5.07
CA PHE A 135 17.42 14.44 -3.65
C PHE A 135 17.42 15.82 -3.00
N LEU A 136 18.17 16.77 -3.56
CA LEU A 136 18.22 18.15 -3.06
C LEU A 136 16.84 18.81 -3.11
N HIS A 137 16.12 18.64 -4.22
CA HIS A 137 14.76 19.16 -4.36
C HIS A 137 13.83 18.65 -3.25
N ALA A 138 13.83 17.34 -2.96
CA ALA A 138 12.99 16.78 -1.91
C ALA A 138 13.40 17.27 -0.52
N TYR A 139 14.71 17.41 -0.27
CA TYR A 139 15.24 17.89 1.00
C TYR A 139 14.90 19.37 1.26
N ASP A 140 15.09 20.23 0.26
CA ASP A 140 14.76 21.65 0.34
C ASP A 140 13.28 21.87 0.66
N ARG A 141 12.39 21.10 0.01
CA ARG A 141 10.95 21.16 0.25
C ARG A 141 10.56 20.76 1.68
N ILE A 142 11.23 19.75 2.23
CA ILE A 142 11.01 19.32 3.62
C ILE A 142 11.50 20.39 4.60
N LYS A 143 12.64 21.01 4.31
CA LYS A 143 13.17 22.10 5.12
C LYS A 143 12.22 23.30 5.12
N GLU A 144 11.74 23.71 3.95
CA GLU A 144 10.71 24.76 3.80
C GLU A 144 9.46 24.46 4.62
N ASP A 145 8.98 23.21 4.58
CA ASP A 145 7.81 22.79 5.34
C ASP A 145 8.08 22.77 6.85
N ALA A 146 9.25 22.30 7.28
CA ALA A 146 9.66 22.31 8.68
C ALA A 146 9.76 23.73 9.24
N ASP A 147 10.37 24.66 8.49
CA ASP A 147 10.44 26.09 8.83
C ASP A 147 9.03 26.72 8.92
N ALA A 148 8.08 26.22 8.12
CA ALA A 148 6.68 26.62 8.16
C ALA A 148 5.81 25.84 9.17
N GLY A 149 6.39 24.93 9.97
CA GLY A 149 5.66 24.10 10.94
C GLY A 149 4.70 23.07 10.32
N LYS A 150 4.90 22.72 9.04
CA LYS A 150 4.09 21.75 8.30
C LYS A 150 4.65 20.33 8.47
N PRO A 151 3.78 19.30 8.40
CA PRO A 151 4.24 17.92 8.40
C PRO A 151 5.02 17.58 7.12
N ILE A 152 6.03 16.71 7.25
CA ILE A 152 6.84 16.20 6.14
C ILE A 152 5.96 15.51 5.08
N LEU A 153 5.04 14.66 5.55
CA LEU A 153 4.06 14.01 4.70
C LEU A 153 2.83 14.90 4.53
N PRO A 154 2.23 14.94 3.32
CA PRO A 154 0.95 15.59 3.11
C PRO A 154 -0.15 15.03 4.03
N PRO A 155 -1.23 15.78 4.26
CA PRO A 155 -2.37 15.30 5.03
C PRO A 155 -2.93 13.98 4.49
N TYR A 156 -3.52 13.17 5.38
CA TYR A 156 -4.04 11.85 5.04
C TYR A 156 -4.97 11.85 3.82
N GLU A 157 -5.83 12.86 3.67
CA GLU A 157 -6.74 12.97 2.52
C GLU A 157 -6.02 13.24 1.19
N GLU A 158 -4.84 13.87 1.21
CA GLU A 158 -3.99 14.00 0.02
C GLU A 158 -3.30 12.68 -0.31
N LEU A 159 -2.75 11.98 0.68
CA LEU A 159 -2.16 10.65 0.50
C LEU A 159 -3.19 9.63 0.00
N LYS A 160 -4.42 9.71 0.48
CA LYS A 160 -5.53 8.86 0.03
C LYS A 160 -5.91 9.17 -1.41
N ARG A 161 -6.00 10.45 -1.80
CA ARG A 161 -6.23 10.86 -3.19
C ARG A 161 -5.12 10.37 -4.11
N HIS A 162 -3.85 10.54 -3.69
CA HIS A 162 -2.69 10.00 -4.39
C HIS A 162 -2.82 8.49 -4.63
N SER A 163 -3.18 7.71 -3.59
CA SER A 163 -3.42 6.26 -3.74
C SER A 163 -4.57 5.93 -4.70
N ILE A 164 -5.66 6.69 -4.68
CA ILE A 164 -6.83 6.47 -5.56
C ILE A 164 -6.48 6.80 -7.01
N GLU A 165 -5.89 7.98 -7.26
CA GLU A 165 -5.48 8.42 -8.59
C GLU A 165 -4.51 7.43 -9.22
N ARG A 166 -3.57 6.91 -8.42
CA ARG A 166 -2.67 5.85 -8.86
C ARG A 166 -3.39 4.60 -9.35
N THR A 167 -4.38 4.16 -8.59
CA THR A 167 -5.11 2.92 -8.89
C THR A 167 -5.95 3.08 -10.15
N LYS A 168 -6.61 4.24 -10.31
CA LYS A 168 -7.36 4.59 -11.52
C LYS A 168 -6.47 4.61 -12.77
N LEU A 169 -5.30 5.24 -12.69
CA LEU A 169 -4.41 5.43 -13.84
C LEU A 169 -3.74 4.14 -14.32
N LEU A 170 -3.57 3.17 -13.43
CA LEU A 170 -3.05 1.84 -13.78
C LEU A 170 -4.14 0.88 -14.32
N ASN A 171 -5.37 1.36 -14.52
CA ASN A 171 -6.55 0.53 -14.84
C ASN A 171 -6.68 -0.70 -13.92
N LEU A 172 -6.18 -0.54 -12.70
CA LEU A 172 -6.37 -1.51 -11.66
C LEU A 172 -7.79 -1.28 -11.20
N GLU A 173 -8.73 -2.06 -11.75
CA GLU A 173 -10.05 -2.20 -11.12
C GLU A 173 -9.77 -2.37 -9.64
N THR A 174 -10.24 -1.41 -8.83
CA THR A 174 -10.09 -1.42 -7.38
C THR A 174 -10.83 -2.64 -6.84
N THR A 175 -10.20 -3.82 -6.92
CA THR A 175 -10.51 -5.00 -6.11
C THR A 175 -9.96 -4.81 -4.70
N ALA A 176 -9.28 -3.69 -4.44
CA ALA A 176 -9.23 -3.07 -3.13
C ALA A 176 -10.67 -2.83 -2.67
N LYS A 177 -11.27 -3.86 -2.07
CA LYS A 177 -12.28 -3.68 -1.03
C LYS A 177 -11.70 -2.60 -0.15
N THR A 178 -12.27 -1.41 -0.20
CA THR A 178 -12.02 -0.36 0.79
C THR A 178 -11.91 -1.09 2.10
N PRO A 179 -10.79 -1.03 2.83
CA PRO A 179 -10.77 -1.60 4.16
C PRO A 179 -11.92 -0.88 4.83
N LYS A 180 -13.03 -1.61 5.06
CA LYS A 180 -14.09 -1.07 5.90
C LYS A 180 -13.30 -0.63 7.13
N PRO A 181 -13.37 0.65 7.53
CA PRO A 181 -12.76 1.04 8.79
C PRO A 181 -13.23 -0.05 9.75
N SER A 182 -12.28 -0.76 10.35
CA SER A 182 -12.61 -1.65 11.43
C SER A 182 -13.01 -0.70 12.54
N TYR A 183 -14.24 -0.21 12.44
CA TYR A 183 -14.99 0.32 13.54
C TYR A 183 -14.93 -0.85 14.50
N ARG A 184 -14.04 -0.74 15.48
CA ARG A 184 -14.13 -1.55 16.68
C ARG A 184 -15.48 -1.15 17.24
N SER A 185 -16.52 -1.82 16.78
CA SER A 185 -17.79 -1.89 17.46
C SER A 185 -17.42 -2.18 18.90
N ALA A 186 -17.82 -1.27 19.81
CA ALA A 186 -17.53 -1.34 21.23
C ALA A 186 -17.57 -2.81 21.64
N GLY A 187 -16.40 -3.33 22.01
CA GLY A 187 -16.18 -4.77 22.11
C GLY A 187 -17.30 -5.37 22.95
N THR A 188 -17.94 -6.44 22.45
CA THR A 188 -18.77 -7.27 23.34
C THR A 188 -17.88 -7.61 24.54
N PRO A 189 -18.31 -7.33 25.79
CA PRO A 189 -17.51 -7.61 26.97
C PRO A 189 -16.92 -9.02 26.88
N THR A 190 -15.59 -9.14 27.05
CA THR A 190 -14.88 -10.43 27.03
C THR A 190 -15.17 -11.29 28.25
N ASP A 191 -15.86 -10.70 29.21
CA ASP A 191 -16.20 -11.27 30.50
C ASP A 191 -17.16 -12.44 30.32
N LYS A 192 -16.95 -13.49 31.12
CA LYS A 192 -17.90 -14.58 31.19
C LYS A 192 -19.10 -14.09 31.98
N ILE A 193 -20.29 -14.37 31.47
CA ILE A 193 -21.56 -13.98 32.09
C ILE A 193 -22.17 -15.26 32.68
N PRO A 194 -22.59 -15.25 33.96
CA PRO A 194 -23.29 -16.38 34.54
C PRO A 194 -24.68 -16.52 33.91
N CYS A 195 -25.10 -17.76 33.65
CA CYS A 195 -26.47 -18.06 33.28
C CYS A 195 -27.42 -17.66 34.43
N PRO A 196 -28.50 -16.90 34.19
CA PRO A 196 -29.47 -16.54 35.23
C PRO A 196 -30.15 -17.75 35.90
N GLU A 197 -30.31 -18.87 35.19
CA GLU A 197 -31.02 -20.03 35.72
C GLU A 197 -30.13 -21.00 36.51
N CYS A 198 -28.86 -21.17 36.12
CA CYS A 198 -28.01 -22.23 36.68
C CYS A 198 -26.61 -21.77 37.08
N GLY A 199 -26.32 -20.46 36.98
CA GLY A 199 -25.05 -19.85 37.36
C GLY A 199 -23.85 -20.22 36.48
N THR A 200 -24.01 -21.11 35.49
CA THR A 200 -22.90 -21.55 34.64
C THR A 200 -22.37 -20.39 33.80
N GLU A 201 -21.09 -20.09 33.96
CA GLU A 201 -20.44 -18.97 33.29
C GLU A 201 -19.98 -19.32 31.87
N LYS A 202 -20.36 -18.48 30.92
CA LYS A 202 -19.82 -18.57 29.55
C LYS A 202 -19.81 -17.20 28.88
N ARG A 203 -19.13 -17.12 27.75
CA ARG A 203 -19.16 -15.92 26.90
C ARG A 203 -20.45 -15.88 26.06
N VAL A 204 -20.96 -14.67 25.86
CA VAL A 204 -22.02 -14.37 24.88
C VAL A 204 -21.46 -14.60 23.48
N ASP A 205 -22.28 -15.14 22.58
CA ASP A 205 -21.88 -15.31 21.20
C ASP A 205 -21.64 -13.94 20.54
N LYS A 206 -20.42 -13.73 20.01
CA LYS A 206 -19.99 -12.42 19.49
C LYS A 206 -20.75 -12.00 18.25
N THR A 207 -21.18 -12.96 17.44
CA THR A 207 -21.77 -12.75 16.12
C THR A 207 -23.27 -12.50 16.24
N THR A 208 -23.95 -13.32 17.03
CA THR A 208 -25.42 -13.31 17.18
C THR A 208 -25.89 -12.48 18.37
N LYS A 209 -24.99 -12.10 19.29
CA LYS A 209 -25.31 -11.45 20.57
C LYS A 209 -26.34 -12.23 21.39
N ARG A 210 -26.40 -13.56 21.23
CA ARG A 210 -27.26 -14.44 22.02
C ARG A 210 -26.46 -15.21 23.08
N PHE A 211 -27.13 -15.53 24.18
CA PHE A 211 -26.63 -16.39 25.25
C PHE A 211 -27.50 -17.63 25.36
N ARG A 212 -26.97 -18.78 24.88
CA ARG A 212 -27.51 -20.13 25.12
C ARG A 212 -26.71 -20.92 26.15
N CYS A 213 -27.26 -21.28 27.30
CA CYS A 213 -26.55 -22.09 28.29
C CYS A 213 -26.05 -23.42 27.68
N LYS A 214 -24.86 -23.86 28.08
CA LYS A 214 -24.25 -25.13 27.60
C LYS A 214 -24.53 -26.31 28.53
N LYS A 215 -25.11 -26.07 29.70
CA LYS A 215 -25.43 -27.12 30.67
C LYS A 215 -26.57 -27.97 30.08
N PRO A 216 -26.45 -29.30 29.99
CA PRO A 216 -27.46 -30.15 29.34
C PRO A 216 -28.87 -30.05 29.94
N ASP A 217 -28.94 -29.70 31.22
CA ASP A 217 -30.13 -29.54 32.06
C ASP A 217 -30.64 -28.09 32.15
N CYS A 218 -30.04 -27.13 31.42
CA CYS A 218 -30.46 -25.73 31.41
C CYS A 218 -30.76 -25.28 29.98
N THR A 219 -31.99 -24.83 29.74
CA THR A 219 -32.51 -24.49 28.40
C THR A 219 -32.45 -22.98 28.11
N PHE A 220 -31.88 -22.18 29.02
CA PHE A 220 -31.80 -20.73 28.88
C PHE A 220 -31.15 -20.30 27.54
N ASP A 221 -31.92 -19.62 26.69
CA ASP A 221 -31.50 -19.12 25.37
C ASP A 221 -32.17 -17.78 25.05
N GLN A 222 -31.46 -16.68 25.37
CA GLN A 222 -31.97 -15.32 25.25
C GLN A 222 -30.96 -14.39 24.55
N PRO A 223 -31.41 -13.34 23.84
CA PRO A 223 -30.52 -12.27 23.37
C PRO A 223 -29.89 -11.51 24.55
N PHE A 224 -28.67 -11.00 24.33
CA PHE A 224 -27.90 -10.22 25.31
C PHE A 224 -27.80 -8.74 24.86
N PRO A 225 -27.90 -7.73 25.76
CA PRO A 225 -28.12 -7.87 27.20
C PRO A 225 -29.49 -8.46 27.50
N PHE A 226 -29.56 -9.27 28.57
CA PHE A 226 -30.84 -9.82 29.01
C PHE A 226 -31.79 -8.65 29.23
N SER A 227 -32.95 -8.67 28.56
CA SER A 227 -33.97 -7.67 28.78
C SER A 227 -34.29 -7.67 30.27
N LYS A 228 -33.97 -6.58 30.97
CA LYS A 228 -34.50 -6.35 32.32
C LYS A 228 -36.02 -6.25 32.17
N ALA A 229 -36.73 -7.31 32.53
CA ALA A 229 -38.11 -7.19 32.94
C ALA A 229 -38.15 -7.61 34.42
N GLN A 230 -38.47 -6.61 35.25
CA GLN A 230 -38.78 -6.61 36.69
C GLN A 230 -39.65 -7.80 37.15
N PRO A 231 -39.86 -7.88 38.47
CA PRO A 231 -39.09 -8.61 39.49
C PRO A 231 -39.29 -10.14 39.46
#